data_AF-A0A6B2SUI4-F1
#
_entry.id   AF-A0A6B2SUI4-F1
#
_cell.length_a   1.000
_cell.length_b   1.000
_cell.length_c   1.000
_cell.angle_alpha   90.00
_cell.angle_beta   90.00
_cell.angle_gamma   90.00
#
_symmetry.space_group_name_H-M   'P 1'
#
loop_
_entity.id
_entity.type
_entity.pdbx_description
1 polymer ?
#
loop_
_entity_poly.entity_id
_entity_poly.type
_entity_poly.pdbx_seq_one_letter_code
_entity_poly.pdbx_strand_id
1 'polypeptide(L)'
;REPRLYAGSRRGVPYQARGDNAKGPYGRHEPAVLTADAVARFRKRADSGDAPDFLAEIWPLIAKEVETVYYMALVGVRDFRDRFLATAHGSPEERLVLDEFGVGGADRWSWERLSAPHPPLPFASPREHRAWLLGRLREDAAQAALGNVAGPLKAALDVLRDLRNELRGIVDHGGLSGASRRDHLDRWYTPLNAFLSIGPPRRRIEEMAALIEAGVLDVLGPRLTVRPDGGSFFAHSPDVPDSAVRVTSLIEARLPEPDLRRTGDALLRDLLADGRCRTHVVDGYETGGLDVTPRPYRLIDRQGRSHARLFAFGVPTEGVHWVTAAGARPGVDSVTLADADAVARAALRTAVGTAAAPPEPRTEPKRNLRMTEC
;
A
#
# COMPACT_ATOMS: atom_id res chain seq x y z
N ARG A 1 22.52 8.68 30.44
CA ARG A 1 22.97 7.50 29.66
C ARG A 1 21.87 7.22 28.65
N GLU A 2 22.16 7.26 27.35
CA GLU A 2 21.14 6.96 26.34
C GLU A 2 20.69 5.49 26.44
N PRO A 3 19.41 5.18 26.15
CA PRO A 3 18.92 3.81 26.19
C PRO A 3 19.53 3.01 25.02
N ARG A 4 19.88 1.75 25.28
CA ARG A 4 20.24 0.80 24.22
C ARG A 4 18.96 0.28 23.57
N LEU A 5 18.87 0.42 22.25
CA LEU A 5 17.72 0.02 21.45
C LEU A 5 18.06 -1.24 20.65
N TYR A 6 17.13 -2.18 20.64
CA TYR A 6 17.15 -3.33 19.74
C TYR A 6 15.98 -3.21 18.78
N ALA A 7 16.25 -3.31 17.48
CA ALA A 7 15.23 -3.26 16.45
C ALA A 7 15.25 -4.49 15.57
N GLY A 8 14.13 -4.76 14.92
CA GLY A 8 14.05 -5.73 13.84
C GLY A 8 12.85 -5.49 12.96
N SER A 9 12.91 -6.07 11.78
CA SER A 9 11.82 -6.09 10.83
C SER A 9 11.80 -7.45 10.14
N ARG A 10 10.70 -7.80 9.46
CA ARG A 10 10.61 -9.06 8.71
C ARG A 10 11.78 -9.22 7.71
N ARG A 11 12.20 -8.12 7.08
CA ARG A 11 13.33 -8.06 6.14
C ARG A 11 14.65 -7.63 6.79
N GLY A 12 14.75 -7.49 8.11
CA GLY A 12 16.01 -7.11 8.78
C GLY A 12 16.60 -5.74 8.39
N VAL A 13 15.94 -4.97 7.52
CA VAL A 13 16.35 -3.65 7.02
C VAL A 13 15.19 -2.65 7.12
N PRO A 14 15.46 -1.33 7.18
CA PRO A 14 14.40 -0.33 7.02
C PRO A 14 13.87 -0.31 5.59
N TYR A 15 12.74 0.38 5.37
CA TYR A 15 12.27 0.68 4.02
C TYR A 15 13.30 1.53 3.26
N GLN A 16 13.36 1.39 1.94
CA GLN A 16 14.32 2.14 1.12
C GLN A 16 14.10 3.64 1.19
N ALA A 17 15.17 4.42 1.33
CA ALA A 17 15.09 5.87 1.24
C ALA A 17 14.43 6.29 -0.07
N ARG A 18 13.58 7.31 0.02
CA ARG A 18 13.12 8.05 -1.16
C ARG A 18 14.29 8.86 -1.71
N GLY A 19 14.39 8.93 -3.03
CA GLY A 19 15.30 9.87 -3.69
C GLY A 19 14.98 11.31 -3.31
N ASP A 20 16.01 12.15 -3.17
CA ASP A 20 15.85 13.57 -2.95
C ASP A 20 14.99 14.16 -4.09
N ASN A 21 13.98 14.96 -3.74
CA ASN A 21 12.94 15.34 -4.69
C ASN A 21 13.47 16.36 -5.71
N ALA A 22 13.72 15.90 -6.93
CA ALA A 22 14.10 16.69 -8.09
C ALA A 22 12.94 16.92 -9.07
N LYS A 23 11.77 16.28 -8.87
CA LYS A 23 10.54 16.47 -9.67
C LYS A 23 9.73 17.72 -9.27
N GLY A 24 10.09 18.37 -8.16
CA GLY A 24 9.31 19.45 -7.57
C GLY A 24 8.00 18.96 -6.92
N PRO A 25 7.09 19.87 -6.54
CA PRO A 25 5.87 19.51 -5.84
C PRO A 25 4.84 18.79 -6.73
N TYR A 26 4.87 19.03 -8.04
CA TYR A 26 3.83 18.60 -8.98
C TYR A 26 4.27 17.51 -9.96
N GLY A 27 5.58 17.27 -10.12
CA GLY A 27 6.07 16.27 -11.06
C GLY A 27 5.69 14.85 -10.62
N ARG A 28 5.13 14.08 -11.57
CA ARG A 28 4.78 12.67 -11.44
C ARG A 28 5.14 11.92 -12.71
N HIS A 29 5.32 10.61 -12.59
CA HIS A 29 5.36 9.72 -13.75
C HIS A 29 4.00 9.69 -14.47
N GLU A 30 4.04 9.77 -15.80
CA GLU A 30 2.87 9.55 -16.66
C GLU A 30 2.99 8.14 -17.29
N PRO A 31 2.06 7.21 -16.97
CA PRO A 31 2.13 5.83 -17.43
C PRO A 31 2.14 5.71 -18.96
N ALA A 32 3.04 4.88 -19.49
CA ALA A 32 3.14 4.58 -20.92
C ALA A 32 2.39 3.30 -21.33
N VAL A 33 2.28 2.32 -20.43
CA VAL A 33 1.63 1.01 -20.67
C VAL A 33 0.48 0.75 -19.70
N LEU A 34 0.55 1.24 -18.45
CA LEU A 34 -0.57 1.20 -17.51
C LEU A 34 -1.49 2.41 -17.71
N THR A 35 -1.94 2.60 -18.96
CA THR A 35 -2.72 3.76 -19.39
C THR A 35 -4.17 3.71 -18.89
N ALA A 36 -4.89 4.83 -19.01
CA ALA A 36 -6.33 4.87 -18.71
C ALA A 36 -7.13 3.83 -19.49
N ASP A 37 -6.78 3.56 -20.75
CA ASP A 37 -7.41 2.52 -21.57
C ASP A 37 -7.11 1.11 -21.02
N ALA A 38 -5.89 0.86 -20.55
CA ALA A 38 -5.54 -0.41 -19.92
C ALA A 38 -6.36 -0.63 -18.63
N VAL A 39 -6.44 0.41 -17.79
CA VAL A 39 -7.28 0.40 -16.57
C VAL A 39 -8.74 0.12 -16.92
N ALA A 40 -9.30 0.83 -17.90
CA ALA A 40 -10.69 0.64 -18.32
C ALA A 40 -10.96 -0.78 -18.87
N ARG A 41 -10.01 -1.37 -19.60
CA ARG A 41 -10.12 -2.76 -20.09
C ARG A 41 -10.17 -3.76 -18.94
N PHE A 42 -9.26 -3.64 -17.95
CA PHE A 42 -9.29 -4.51 -16.78
C PHE A 42 -10.58 -4.37 -16.00
N ARG A 43 -11.05 -3.12 -15.80
CA ARG A 43 -12.28 -2.85 -15.07
C ARG A 43 -13.50 -3.46 -15.76
N LYS A 44 -13.63 -3.28 -17.08
CA LYS A 44 -14.71 -3.88 -17.88
C LYS A 44 -14.73 -5.40 -17.77
N ARG A 45 -13.57 -6.05 -17.80
CA ARG A 45 -13.47 -7.51 -17.67
C ARG A 45 -13.90 -7.99 -16.29
N ALA A 46 -13.41 -7.35 -15.23
CA ALA A 46 -13.82 -7.66 -13.86
C ALA A 46 -15.33 -7.45 -13.64
N ASP A 47 -15.93 -6.39 -14.20
CA ASP A 47 -17.38 -6.14 -14.11
C ASP A 47 -18.22 -7.17 -14.90
N SER A 48 -17.59 -7.86 -15.85
CA SER A 48 -18.21 -8.92 -16.65
C SER A 48 -17.98 -10.33 -16.06
N GLY A 49 -17.36 -10.43 -14.88
CA GLY A 49 -17.07 -11.70 -14.21
C GLY A 49 -15.76 -12.38 -14.65
N ASP A 50 -14.91 -11.69 -15.42
CA ASP A 50 -13.58 -12.15 -15.84
C ASP A 50 -12.50 -11.28 -15.19
N ALA A 51 -12.43 -11.30 -13.86
CA ALA A 51 -11.49 -10.46 -13.13
C ALA A 51 -10.03 -10.85 -13.42
N PRO A 52 -9.13 -9.89 -13.70
CA PRO A 52 -7.75 -10.18 -14.06
C PRO A 52 -6.93 -10.75 -12.89
N ASP A 53 -5.91 -11.53 -13.23
CA ASP A 53 -4.87 -11.92 -12.28
C ASP A 53 -3.82 -10.81 -12.13
N PHE A 54 -3.53 -10.42 -10.89
CA PHE A 54 -2.64 -9.31 -10.62
C PHE A 54 -1.20 -9.63 -11.02
N LEU A 55 -0.72 -10.85 -10.74
CA LEU A 55 0.67 -11.22 -10.99
C LEU A 55 0.92 -11.50 -12.47
N ALA A 56 -0.04 -12.13 -13.15
CA ALA A 56 0.11 -12.51 -14.55
C ALA A 56 -0.18 -11.36 -15.52
N GLU A 57 -1.10 -10.45 -15.19
CA GLU A 57 -1.61 -9.47 -16.17
C GLU A 57 -1.31 -8.01 -15.81
N ILE A 58 -1.34 -7.65 -14.52
CA ILE A 58 -1.15 -6.26 -14.08
C ILE A 58 0.31 -5.99 -13.74
N TRP A 59 0.95 -6.89 -13.00
CA TRP A 59 2.34 -6.78 -12.57
C TRP A 59 3.32 -6.57 -13.72
N PRO A 60 3.25 -7.28 -14.87
CA PRO A 60 4.13 -7.03 -16.00
C PRO A 60 4.07 -5.59 -16.51
N LEU A 61 2.91 -4.93 -16.43
CA LEU A 61 2.76 -3.52 -16.80
C LEU A 61 3.46 -2.61 -15.79
N ILE A 62 3.26 -2.85 -14.48
CA ILE A 62 3.95 -2.11 -13.41
C ILE A 62 5.47 -2.25 -13.55
N ALA A 63 5.94 -3.48 -13.76
CA ALA A 63 7.35 -3.78 -13.92
C ALA A 63 7.93 -3.05 -15.14
N LYS A 64 7.21 -3.09 -16.27
CA LYS A 64 7.62 -2.39 -17.50
C LYS A 64 7.71 -0.88 -17.32
N GLU A 65 6.78 -0.23 -16.61
CA GLU A 65 6.84 1.21 -16.31
C GLU A 65 8.10 1.57 -15.51
N VAL A 66 8.35 0.82 -14.43
CA VAL A 66 9.49 1.04 -13.53
C VAL A 66 10.82 0.82 -14.26
N GLU A 67 10.94 -0.29 -14.99
CA GLU A 67 12.14 -0.66 -15.73
C GLU A 67 12.42 0.33 -16.88
N THR A 68 11.38 0.82 -17.55
CA THR A 68 11.53 1.86 -18.58
C THR A 68 12.19 3.11 -18.00
N VAL A 69 11.71 3.60 -16.84
CA VAL A 69 12.30 4.79 -16.19
C VAL A 69 13.75 4.52 -15.75
N TYR A 70 14.02 3.34 -15.19
CA TYR A 70 15.37 2.94 -14.80
C TYR A 70 16.34 2.98 -16.00
N TYR A 71 16.02 2.29 -17.08
CA TYR A 71 16.91 2.19 -18.23
C TYR A 71 17.00 3.50 -19.03
N MET A 72 15.94 4.30 -19.09
CA MET A 72 16.02 5.64 -19.67
C MET A 72 17.02 6.54 -18.93
N ALA A 73 17.02 6.50 -17.60
CA ALA A 73 17.97 7.27 -16.78
C ALA A 73 19.40 6.75 -16.91
N LEU A 74 19.58 5.45 -17.18
CA LEU A 74 20.90 4.83 -17.38
C LEU A 74 21.47 5.11 -18.79
N VAL A 75 20.67 4.95 -19.84
CA VAL A 75 21.11 5.02 -21.25
C VAL A 75 21.13 6.47 -21.76
N GLY A 76 20.16 7.31 -21.35
CA GLY A 76 20.11 8.72 -21.73
C GLY A 76 19.76 9.02 -23.20
N VAL A 77 19.35 8.01 -24.00
CA VAL A 77 19.00 8.16 -25.43
C VAL A 77 17.49 8.04 -25.61
N ARG A 78 16.87 8.95 -26.39
CA ARG A 78 15.41 8.98 -26.57
C ARG A 78 14.85 7.76 -27.32
N ASP A 79 15.55 7.29 -28.36
CA ASP A 79 15.13 6.14 -29.18
C ASP A 79 15.00 4.83 -28.37
N PHE A 80 15.76 4.71 -27.28
CA PHE A 80 15.68 3.55 -26.38
C PHE A 80 14.27 3.33 -25.85
N ARG A 81 13.58 4.40 -25.45
CA ARG A 81 12.27 4.30 -24.77
C ARG A 81 11.26 3.58 -25.64
N ASP A 82 11.10 4.02 -26.88
CA ASP A 82 10.04 3.50 -27.76
C ASP A 82 10.33 2.05 -28.16
N ARG A 83 11.59 1.71 -28.39
CA ARG A 83 12.03 0.34 -28.69
C ARG A 83 11.87 -0.60 -27.49
N PHE A 84 12.20 -0.12 -26.28
CA PHE A 84 12.00 -0.90 -25.06
C PHE A 84 10.50 -1.12 -24.80
N LEU A 85 9.67 -0.08 -24.89
CA LEU A 85 8.22 -0.17 -24.69
C LEU A 85 7.51 -1.06 -25.73
N ALA A 86 8.08 -1.24 -26.92
CA ALA A 86 7.54 -2.14 -27.96
C ALA A 86 7.71 -3.64 -27.63
N THR A 87 8.47 -3.99 -26.59
CA THR A 87 8.70 -5.39 -26.17
C THR A 87 7.86 -5.78 -24.96
N ALA A 88 7.54 -7.06 -24.82
CA ALA A 88 6.88 -7.57 -23.63
C ALA A 88 7.87 -7.70 -22.45
N HIS A 89 7.38 -7.47 -21.23
CA HIS A 89 8.19 -7.62 -20.01
C HIS A 89 8.79 -9.03 -19.90
N GLY A 90 10.09 -9.11 -19.66
CA GLY A 90 10.85 -10.36 -19.49
C GLY A 90 11.14 -11.14 -20.79
N SER A 91 10.73 -10.62 -21.95
CA SER A 91 10.87 -11.33 -23.22
C SER A 91 12.35 -11.39 -23.68
N PRO A 92 12.70 -12.32 -24.59
CA PRO A 92 14.02 -12.33 -25.23
C PRO A 92 14.32 -11.02 -25.99
N GLU A 93 13.31 -10.45 -26.65
CA GLU A 93 13.43 -9.20 -27.41
C GLU A 93 13.75 -8.01 -26.51
N GLU A 94 13.16 -7.95 -25.31
CA GLU A 94 13.50 -6.94 -24.31
C GLU A 94 14.99 -6.98 -23.96
N ARG A 95 15.57 -8.19 -23.81
CA ARG A 95 17.00 -8.37 -23.53
C ARG A 95 17.88 -7.94 -24.70
N LEU A 96 17.47 -8.25 -25.93
CA LEU A 96 18.19 -7.82 -27.14
C LEU A 96 18.25 -6.29 -27.24
N VAL A 97 17.16 -5.58 -26.90
CA VAL A 97 17.17 -4.11 -26.82
C VAL A 97 18.19 -3.64 -25.78
N LEU A 98 18.22 -4.23 -24.58
CA LEU A 98 19.20 -3.88 -23.56
C LEU A 98 20.65 -4.12 -24.01
N ASP A 99 20.91 -5.23 -24.71
CA ASP A 99 22.23 -5.57 -25.27
C ASP A 99 22.67 -4.55 -26.33
N GLU A 100 21.78 -4.16 -27.24
CA GLU A 100 22.08 -3.20 -28.30
C GLU A 100 22.43 -1.80 -27.77
N PHE A 101 21.78 -1.38 -26.69
CA PHE A 101 22.08 -0.12 -26.01
C PHE A 101 23.19 -0.24 -24.96
N GLY A 102 23.91 -1.37 -24.92
CA GLY A 102 25.11 -1.56 -24.09
C GLY A 102 24.85 -1.70 -22.60
N VAL A 103 23.64 -2.09 -22.18
CA VAL A 103 23.30 -2.29 -20.76
C VAL A 103 23.89 -3.61 -20.26
N GLY A 104 25.03 -3.49 -19.58
CA GLY A 104 25.77 -4.61 -19.00
C GLY A 104 24.97 -5.36 -17.93
N GLY A 105 25.29 -6.64 -17.73
CA GLY A 105 24.55 -7.52 -16.80
C GLY A 105 24.50 -7.03 -15.34
N ALA A 106 25.53 -6.30 -14.89
CA ALA A 106 25.55 -5.69 -13.56
C ALA A 106 24.50 -4.58 -13.40
N ASP A 107 24.28 -3.81 -14.46
CA ASP A 107 23.36 -2.67 -14.51
C ASP A 107 21.92 -3.09 -14.80
N ARG A 108 21.66 -4.36 -15.14
CA ARG A 108 20.30 -4.84 -15.39
C ARG A 108 19.46 -4.83 -14.13
N TRP A 109 18.22 -4.37 -14.27
CA TRP A 109 17.24 -4.36 -13.21
C TRP A 109 16.95 -5.79 -12.71
N SER A 110 16.76 -5.94 -11.40
CA SER A 110 16.40 -7.23 -10.80
C SER A 110 15.44 -7.03 -9.63
N TRP A 111 14.18 -7.38 -9.86
CA TRP A 111 13.15 -7.41 -8.83
C TRP A 111 13.48 -8.38 -7.70
N GLU A 112 14.14 -9.49 -8.01
CA GLU A 112 14.59 -10.47 -7.02
C GLU A 112 15.58 -9.83 -6.04
N ARG A 113 16.67 -9.22 -6.55
CA ARG A 113 17.67 -8.53 -5.70
C ARG A 113 17.09 -7.37 -4.90
N LEU A 114 16.11 -6.67 -5.45
CA LEU A 114 15.46 -5.54 -4.77
C LEU A 114 14.48 -6.01 -3.69
N SER A 115 13.77 -7.12 -3.90
CA SER A 115 12.77 -7.65 -2.96
C SER A 115 13.38 -8.42 -1.79
N ALA A 116 14.51 -9.10 -2.03
CA ALA A 116 15.29 -9.85 -1.05
C ALA A 116 16.71 -9.26 -0.95
N PRO A 117 16.92 -8.21 -0.13
CA PRO A 117 18.17 -7.45 -0.12
C PRO A 117 19.36 -8.20 0.49
N HIS A 118 19.12 -9.33 1.17
CA HIS A 118 20.13 -10.09 1.89
C HIS A 118 21.01 -10.95 0.98
N PRO A 119 22.22 -11.30 1.45
CA PRO A 119 22.98 -12.39 0.85
C PRO A 119 22.17 -13.70 0.87
N PRO A 120 22.45 -14.64 -0.06
CA PRO A 120 21.77 -15.93 -0.11
C PRO A 120 22.15 -16.87 1.05
N LEU A 121 23.25 -16.60 1.76
CA LEU A 121 23.70 -17.35 2.93
C LEU A 121 23.39 -16.59 4.22
N PRO A 122 23.11 -17.29 5.34
CA PRO A 122 23.00 -16.67 6.66
C PRO A 122 24.28 -15.91 7.04
N PHE A 123 24.13 -14.89 7.88
CA PHE A 123 25.29 -14.19 8.44
C PHE A 123 26.01 -15.10 9.44
N ALA A 124 27.34 -15.04 9.52
CA ALA A 124 28.11 -15.83 10.48
C ALA A 124 28.10 -15.24 11.89
N SER A 125 27.79 -13.95 12.05
CA SER A 125 27.73 -13.29 13.36
C SER A 125 26.93 -11.99 13.35
N PRO A 126 26.52 -11.46 14.53
CA PRO A 126 25.90 -10.14 14.64
C PRO A 126 26.81 -9.02 14.13
N ARG A 127 28.13 -9.18 14.26
CA ARG A 127 29.14 -8.22 13.78
C ARG A 127 29.13 -8.12 12.25
N GLU A 128 29.06 -9.26 11.56
CA GLU A 128 28.98 -9.31 10.11
C GLU A 128 27.66 -8.71 9.60
N HIS A 129 26.53 -9.09 10.21
CA HIS A 129 25.23 -8.50 9.90
C HIS A 129 25.25 -6.97 10.06
N ARG A 130 25.81 -6.46 11.17
CA ARG A 130 25.95 -5.02 11.42
C ARG A 130 26.79 -4.33 10.36
N ALA A 131 27.95 -4.90 9.98
CA ALA A 131 28.82 -4.32 8.96
C ALA A 131 28.13 -4.27 7.59
N TRP A 132 27.46 -5.36 7.21
CA TRP A 132 26.67 -5.43 5.99
C TRP A 132 25.53 -4.40 5.97
N LEU A 133 24.77 -4.30 7.06
CA LEU A 133 23.65 -3.35 7.17
C LEU A 133 24.14 -1.91 7.04
N LEU A 134 25.24 -1.54 7.71
CA LEU A 134 25.83 -0.21 7.56
C LEU A 134 26.25 0.09 6.11
N GLY A 135 26.86 -0.87 5.42
CA GLY A 135 27.15 -0.76 4.00
C GLY A 135 25.90 -0.50 3.17
N ARG A 136 24.83 -1.25 3.44
CA ARG A 136 23.54 -1.10 2.73
C ARG A 136 22.88 0.25 2.99
N LEU A 137 22.89 0.75 4.23
CA LEU A 137 22.31 2.06 4.57
C LEU A 137 23.06 3.20 3.87
N ARG A 138 24.40 3.11 3.81
CA ARG A 138 25.23 4.11 3.11
C ARG A 138 24.99 4.08 1.59
N GLU A 139 24.91 2.90 0.99
CA GLU A 139 24.56 2.76 -0.42
C GLU A 139 23.17 3.33 -0.72
N ASP A 140 22.17 2.99 0.10
CA ASP A 140 20.80 3.49 -0.05
C ASP A 140 20.73 5.02 0.06
N ALA A 141 21.48 5.62 0.98
CA ALA A 141 21.62 7.06 1.12
C ALA A 141 22.33 7.70 -0.08
N ALA A 142 23.40 7.09 -0.60
CA ALA A 142 24.09 7.57 -1.79
C ALA A 142 23.18 7.55 -3.02
N GLN A 143 22.42 6.46 -3.23
CA GLN A 143 21.42 6.37 -4.30
C GLN A 143 20.32 7.42 -4.13
N ALA A 144 19.87 7.68 -2.89
CA ALA A 144 18.90 8.71 -2.59
C ALA A 144 19.39 10.12 -2.93
N ALA A 145 20.68 10.41 -2.73
CA ALA A 145 21.29 11.69 -3.03
C ALA A 145 21.35 12.00 -4.55
N LEU A 146 21.34 10.97 -5.41
CA LEU A 146 21.22 11.15 -6.87
C LEU A 146 19.82 11.67 -7.30
N GLY A 147 18.86 11.69 -6.37
CA GLY A 147 17.52 12.21 -6.57
C GLY A 147 16.58 11.27 -7.34
N ASN A 148 15.31 11.64 -7.41
CA ASN A 148 14.24 10.87 -8.07
C ASN A 148 14.06 11.20 -9.57
N VAL A 149 15.08 11.79 -10.21
CA VAL A 149 15.11 12.07 -11.66
C VAL A 149 16.43 11.56 -12.26
N ALA A 150 17.57 12.09 -11.81
CA ALA A 150 18.88 11.72 -12.34
C ALA A 150 19.36 10.34 -11.85
N GLY A 151 19.04 9.95 -10.60
CA GLY A 151 19.37 8.64 -10.05
C GLY A 151 18.49 7.54 -10.61
N PRO A 152 19.01 6.58 -11.40
CA PRO A 152 18.18 5.57 -12.09
C PRO A 152 17.34 4.73 -11.13
N LEU A 153 17.95 4.23 -10.06
CA LEU A 153 17.27 3.39 -9.08
C LEU A 153 16.12 4.14 -8.40
N LYS A 154 16.37 5.35 -7.90
CA LYS A 154 15.38 6.10 -7.13
C LYS A 154 14.31 6.72 -8.00
N ALA A 155 14.63 7.10 -9.24
CA ALA A 155 13.64 7.51 -10.23
C ALA A 155 12.66 6.35 -10.53
N ALA A 156 13.18 5.14 -10.73
CA ALA A 156 12.38 3.95 -10.99
C ALA A 156 11.49 3.55 -9.80
N LEU A 157 12.02 3.53 -8.58
CA LEU A 157 11.21 3.20 -7.39
C LEU A 157 10.14 4.26 -7.08
N ASP A 158 10.34 5.52 -7.49
CA ASP A 158 9.35 6.58 -7.37
C ASP A 158 8.11 6.32 -8.25
N VAL A 159 8.27 5.58 -9.36
CA VAL A 159 7.16 5.17 -10.25
C VAL A 159 6.13 4.32 -9.51
N LEU A 160 6.57 3.38 -8.66
CA LEU A 160 5.66 2.56 -7.85
C LEU A 160 4.71 3.40 -6.98
N ARG A 161 5.19 4.55 -6.49
CA ARG A 161 4.36 5.51 -5.76
C ARG A 161 3.42 6.26 -6.70
N ASP A 162 3.92 6.70 -7.85
CA ASP A 162 3.17 7.52 -8.80
C ASP A 162 2.04 6.73 -9.50
N LEU A 163 2.20 5.40 -9.70
CA LEU A 163 1.21 4.50 -10.31
C LEU A 163 0.02 4.12 -9.41
N ARG A 164 -0.04 4.60 -8.17
CA ARG A 164 -1.06 4.13 -7.21
C ARG A 164 -2.48 4.47 -7.62
N ASN A 165 -2.68 5.59 -8.30
CA ASN A 165 -4.02 6.01 -8.72
C ASN A 165 -4.55 5.12 -9.84
N GLU A 166 -3.69 4.78 -10.80
CA GLU A 166 -3.99 3.85 -11.89
C GLU A 166 -4.30 2.46 -11.34
N LEU A 167 -3.50 1.99 -10.38
CA LEU A 167 -3.73 0.68 -9.74
C LEU A 167 -5.04 0.63 -8.96
N ARG A 168 -5.39 1.67 -8.21
CA ARG A 168 -6.70 1.77 -7.54
C ARG A 168 -7.85 1.69 -8.53
N GLY A 169 -7.71 2.31 -9.70
CA GLY A 169 -8.69 2.21 -10.78
C GLY A 169 -8.93 0.77 -11.29
N ILE A 170 -7.97 -0.14 -11.05
CA ILE A 170 -8.09 -1.56 -11.36
C ILE A 170 -8.59 -2.35 -10.15
N VAL A 171 -7.93 -2.24 -8.98
CA VAL A 171 -8.06 -3.23 -7.89
C VAL A 171 -9.14 -2.93 -6.86
N ASP A 172 -9.62 -1.68 -6.79
CA ASP A 172 -10.64 -1.28 -5.81
C ASP A 172 -11.99 -1.95 -6.14
N HIS A 173 -12.84 -2.10 -5.12
CA HIS A 173 -14.20 -2.67 -5.24
C HIS A 173 -14.27 -4.02 -5.97
N GLY A 174 -13.40 -4.98 -5.60
CA GLY A 174 -13.43 -6.33 -6.16
C GLY A 174 -12.97 -6.40 -7.63
N GLY A 175 -11.94 -5.64 -7.99
CA GLY A 175 -11.37 -5.67 -9.34
C GLY A 175 -10.43 -6.83 -9.67
N LEU A 176 -10.21 -7.70 -8.70
CA LEU A 176 -9.40 -8.91 -8.84
C LEU A 176 -10.23 -10.09 -8.34
N SER A 177 -9.90 -11.30 -8.79
CA SER A 177 -10.42 -12.50 -8.14
C SER A 177 -9.94 -12.59 -6.69
N GLY A 178 -10.70 -13.26 -5.82
CA GLY A 178 -10.36 -13.38 -4.40
C GLY A 178 -8.96 -13.98 -4.13
N ALA A 179 -8.54 -14.97 -4.93
CA ALA A 179 -7.21 -15.58 -4.81
C ALA A 179 -6.10 -14.60 -5.23
N SER A 180 -6.25 -13.94 -6.38
CA SER A 180 -5.33 -12.91 -6.87
C SER A 180 -5.22 -11.74 -5.88
N ARG A 181 -6.35 -11.29 -5.34
CA ARG A 181 -6.40 -10.25 -4.30
C ARG A 181 -5.58 -10.66 -3.08
N ARG A 182 -5.85 -11.83 -2.51
CA ARG A 182 -5.19 -12.32 -1.29
C ARG A 182 -3.70 -12.55 -1.49
N ASP A 183 -3.34 -13.34 -2.49
CA ASP A 183 -1.99 -13.89 -2.59
C ASP A 183 -1.05 -12.93 -3.34
N HIS A 184 -1.53 -12.27 -4.39
CA HIS A 184 -0.70 -11.39 -5.23
C HIS A 184 -0.74 -9.94 -4.76
N LEU A 185 -1.91 -9.35 -4.50
CA LEU A 185 -1.99 -7.94 -4.09
C LEU A 185 -1.64 -7.75 -2.61
N ASP A 186 -2.40 -8.36 -1.70
CA ASP A 186 -2.28 -8.10 -0.27
C ASP A 186 -0.99 -8.68 0.31
N ARG A 187 -0.71 -9.97 0.05
CA ARG A 187 0.43 -10.68 0.67
C ARG A 187 1.78 -10.44 0.00
N TRP A 188 1.80 -10.07 -1.28
CA TRP A 188 3.04 -9.93 -2.03
C TRP A 188 3.31 -8.48 -2.49
N TYR A 189 2.47 -7.91 -3.35
CA TYR A 189 2.76 -6.62 -3.96
C TYR A 189 2.67 -5.46 -2.97
N THR A 190 1.64 -5.40 -2.13
CA THR A 190 1.47 -4.34 -1.12
C THR A 190 2.70 -4.19 -0.21
N PRO A 191 3.20 -5.26 0.43
CA PRO A 191 4.41 -5.17 1.26
C PRO A 191 5.72 -5.02 0.47
N LEU A 192 5.74 -5.30 -0.84
CA LEU A 192 6.86 -4.99 -1.73
C LEU A 192 6.88 -3.49 -2.09
N ASN A 193 5.76 -2.98 -2.59
CA ASN A 193 5.55 -1.57 -2.91
C ASN A 193 5.83 -0.66 -1.71
N ALA A 194 5.35 -1.04 -0.51
CA ALA A 194 5.62 -0.28 0.71
C ALA A 194 7.12 -0.22 1.02
N PHE A 195 7.79 -1.37 0.96
CA PHE A 195 9.23 -1.48 1.24
C PHE A 195 10.10 -0.67 0.27
N LEU A 196 9.74 -0.66 -1.02
CA LEU A 196 10.52 -0.04 -2.06
C LEU A 196 10.24 1.46 -2.26
N SER A 197 9.01 1.93 -2.00
CA SER A 197 8.59 3.29 -2.41
C SER A 197 8.08 4.19 -1.27
N ILE A 198 7.85 3.66 -0.06
CA ILE A 198 7.28 4.41 1.09
C ILE A 198 8.32 4.63 2.20
N GLY A 199 9.60 4.42 1.94
CA GLY A 199 10.60 4.64 2.99
C GLY A 199 10.83 6.12 3.31
N PRO A 200 11.68 6.39 4.30
CA PRO A 200 11.87 7.73 4.82
C PRO A 200 12.72 8.59 3.88
N PRO A 201 12.86 9.91 4.13
CA PRO A 201 13.89 10.72 3.49
C PRO A 201 15.30 10.18 3.78
N ARG A 202 16.25 10.43 2.87
CA ARG A 202 17.67 10.07 3.01
C ARG A 202 18.25 10.34 4.40
N ARG A 203 18.00 11.54 4.94
CA ARG A 203 18.46 11.95 6.27
C ARG A 203 18.13 10.94 7.38
N ARG A 204 16.97 10.26 7.34
CA ARG A 204 16.61 9.28 8.37
C ARG A 204 17.42 7.98 8.26
N ILE A 205 17.85 7.62 7.05
CA ILE A 205 18.74 6.47 6.83
C ILE A 205 20.13 6.81 7.38
N GLU A 206 20.64 8.02 7.13
CA GLU A 206 21.90 8.51 7.68
C GLU A 206 21.88 8.58 9.21
N GLU A 207 20.79 9.10 9.79
CA GLU A 207 20.58 9.13 11.25
C GLU A 207 20.55 7.70 11.84
N MET A 208 19.87 6.76 11.18
CA MET A 208 19.86 5.36 11.61
C MET A 208 21.27 4.73 11.57
N ALA A 209 22.04 5.00 10.52
CA ALA A 209 23.42 4.53 10.43
C ALA A 209 24.29 5.09 11.56
N ALA A 210 24.18 6.39 11.85
CA ALA A 210 24.90 7.03 12.94
C ALA A 210 24.55 6.44 14.32
N LEU A 211 23.27 6.15 14.58
CA LEU A 211 22.83 5.51 15.82
C LEU A 211 23.36 4.08 15.96
N ILE A 212 23.45 3.34 14.85
CA ILE A 212 24.07 2.01 14.84
C ILE A 212 25.56 2.13 15.16
N GLU A 213 26.29 3.03 14.48
CA GLU A 213 27.72 3.26 14.70
C GLU A 213 28.03 3.66 16.15
N ALA A 214 27.23 4.56 16.72
CA ALA A 214 27.35 5.00 18.11
C ALA A 214 27.03 3.90 19.15
N GLY A 215 26.50 2.75 18.73
CA GLY A 215 26.12 1.66 19.63
C GLY A 215 24.83 1.92 20.41
N VAL A 216 24.03 2.89 19.97
CA VAL A 216 22.70 3.19 20.53
C VAL A 216 21.66 2.22 19.98
N LEU A 217 21.78 1.83 18.70
CA LEU A 217 20.86 0.93 18.00
C LEU A 217 21.56 -0.34 17.51
N ASP A 218 21.04 -1.51 17.90
CA ASP A 218 21.43 -2.79 17.32
C ASP A 218 20.24 -3.40 16.56
N VAL A 219 20.42 -3.74 15.28
CA VAL A 219 19.41 -4.44 14.48
C VAL A 219 19.69 -5.94 14.53
N LEU A 220 18.72 -6.71 15.04
CA LEU A 220 18.91 -8.13 15.38
C LEU A 220 18.99 -9.06 14.16
N GLY A 221 18.40 -8.65 13.04
CA GLY A 221 18.39 -9.42 11.79
C GLY A 221 16.99 -9.64 11.23
N PRO A 222 16.90 -10.32 10.06
CA PRO A 222 15.62 -10.63 9.43
C PRO A 222 14.81 -11.67 10.22
N ARG A 223 13.51 -11.74 9.91
CA ARG A 223 12.56 -12.68 10.54
C ARG A 223 12.63 -12.68 12.07
N LEU A 224 12.79 -11.49 12.67
CA LEU A 224 12.81 -11.31 14.11
C LEU A 224 11.60 -11.99 14.77
N THR A 225 11.86 -12.85 15.74
CA THR A 225 10.85 -13.41 16.63
C THR A 225 10.97 -12.74 18.00
N VAL A 226 9.84 -12.52 18.66
CA VAL A 226 9.80 -11.99 20.03
C VAL A 226 8.79 -12.82 20.83
N ARG A 227 9.19 -13.29 22.01
CA ARG A 227 8.32 -14.02 22.93
C ARG A 227 8.42 -13.46 24.36
N PRO A 228 7.32 -13.46 25.13
CA PRO A 228 7.39 -13.21 26.57
C PRO A 228 8.31 -14.22 27.27
N ASP A 229 9.03 -13.76 28.30
CA ASP A 229 9.92 -14.58 29.11
C ASP A 229 10.04 -14.03 30.55
N GLY A 230 9.24 -14.57 31.47
CA GLY A 230 9.37 -14.28 32.91
C GLY A 230 9.35 -12.80 33.30
N GLY A 231 8.45 -11.99 32.70
CA GLY A 231 8.38 -10.54 32.93
C GLY A 231 9.31 -9.70 32.03
N SER A 232 10.00 -10.34 31.10
CA SER A 232 10.82 -9.73 30.05
C SER A 232 10.39 -10.24 28.66
N PHE A 233 11.09 -9.82 27.61
CA PHE A 233 10.93 -10.32 26.26
C PHE A 233 12.24 -10.91 25.76
N PHE A 234 12.16 -12.08 25.16
CA PHE A 234 13.26 -12.72 24.44
C PHE A 234 13.08 -12.49 22.95
N ALA A 235 14.09 -11.92 22.31
CA ALA A 235 14.07 -11.56 20.89
C ALA A 235 15.29 -12.15 20.17
N HIS A 236 15.10 -12.76 19.00
CA HIS A 236 16.21 -13.29 18.19
C HIS A 236 15.86 -13.35 16.70
N SER A 237 16.90 -13.32 15.85
CA SER A 237 16.78 -13.61 14.42
C SER A 237 17.30 -15.03 14.15
N PRO A 238 16.57 -15.88 13.42
CA PRO A 238 17.08 -17.19 13.01
C PRO A 238 18.19 -17.10 11.93
N ASP A 239 18.36 -15.95 11.28
CA ASP A 239 19.37 -15.74 10.21
C ASP A 239 20.70 -15.16 10.71
N VAL A 240 20.74 -14.78 11.98
CA VAL A 240 21.91 -14.20 12.63
C VAL A 240 22.18 -15.01 13.89
N PRO A 241 23.14 -15.95 13.85
CA PRO A 241 23.59 -16.68 15.02
C PRO A 241 23.94 -15.73 16.16
N ASP A 242 23.68 -16.15 17.40
CA ASP A 242 23.98 -15.38 18.62
C ASP A 242 23.35 -13.97 18.68
N SER A 243 22.29 -13.72 17.89
CA SER A 243 21.52 -12.46 17.93
C SER A 243 20.54 -12.36 19.12
N ALA A 244 20.47 -13.38 19.97
CA ALA A 244 19.48 -13.45 21.03
C ALA A 244 19.71 -12.38 22.11
N VAL A 245 18.65 -11.65 22.45
CA VAL A 245 18.68 -10.62 23.49
C VAL A 245 17.46 -10.72 24.40
N ARG A 246 17.63 -10.28 25.66
CA ARG A 246 16.57 -10.11 26.63
C ARG A 246 16.35 -8.63 26.89
N VAL A 247 15.10 -8.17 26.73
CA VAL A 247 14.72 -6.76 26.93
C VAL A 247 13.55 -6.66 27.89
N THR A 248 13.48 -5.58 28.66
CA THR A 248 12.40 -5.36 29.64
C THR A 248 11.16 -4.71 29.03
N SER A 249 11.32 -4.06 27.88
CA SER A 249 10.27 -3.27 27.24
C SER A 249 10.21 -3.62 25.75
N LEU A 250 8.99 -3.78 25.23
CA LEU A 250 8.72 -4.01 23.83
C LEU A 250 7.82 -2.88 23.31
N ILE A 251 8.23 -2.26 22.21
CA ILE A 251 7.41 -1.31 21.46
C ILE A 251 7.06 -1.96 20.13
N GLU A 252 5.78 -2.24 19.91
CA GLU A 252 5.28 -2.66 18.60
C GLU A 252 5.22 -1.42 17.68
N ALA A 253 6.25 -1.24 16.86
CA ALA A 253 6.40 -0.10 15.96
C ALA A 253 5.85 -0.38 14.54
N ARG A 254 4.93 -1.34 14.41
CA ARG A 254 4.19 -1.61 13.16
C ARG A 254 2.75 -1.12 13.27
N LEU A 255 2.23 -0.58 12.18
CA LEU A 255 0.81 -0.34 12.04
C LEU A 255 0.12 -1.69 11.71
N PRO A 256 -0.83 -2.17 12.52
CA PRO A 256 -1.58 -3.37 12.18
C PRO A 256 -2.42 -3.14 10.92
N GLU A 257 -2.59 -4.19 10.12
CA GLU A 257 -3.53 -4.18 9.00
C GLU A 257 -4.96 -3.94 9.53
N PRO A 258 -5.74 -3.05 8.90
CA PRO A 258 -7.13 -2.85 9.26
C PRO A 258 -7.92 -4.16 9.15
N ASP A 259 -8.58 -4.55 10.24
CA ASP A 259 -9.44 -5.72 10.27
C ASP A 259 -10.63 -5.46 11.19
N LEU A 260 -11.80 -5.27 10.58
CA LEU A 260 -13.05 -4.97 11.25
C LEU A 260 -13.38 -6.02 12.34
N ARG A 261 -13.01 -7.29 12.13
CA ARG A 261 -13.26 -8.39 13.06
C ARG A 261 -12.41 -8.30 14.33
N ARG A 262 -11.30 -7.56 14.28
CA ARG A 262 -10.32 -7.39 15.36
C ARG A 262 -10.22 -5.94 15.84
N THR A 263 -11.19 -5.10 15.48
CA THR A 263 -11.14 -3.67 15.79
C THR A 263 -11.27 -3.38 17.28
N GLY A 264 -10.44 -2.45 17.76
CA GLY A 264 -10.52 -1.89 19.11
C GLY A 264 -11.57 -0.78 19.25
N ASP A 265 -12.11 -0.28 18.13
CA ASP A 265 -13.08 0.83 18.09
C ASP A 265 -14.48 0.33 18.50
N ALA A 266 -15.05 0.93 19.55
CA ALA A 266 -16.35 0.53 20.08
C ALA A 266 -17.49 0.71 19.07
N LEU A 267 -17.51 1.80 18.32
CA LEU A 267 -18.56 2.07 17.33
C LEU A 267 -18.54 1.02 16.23
N LEU A 268 -17.36 0.69 15.70
CA LEU A 268 -17.23 -0.30 14.63
C LEU A 268 -17.59 -1.72 15.12
N ARG A 269 -17.20 -2.07 16.35
CA ARG A 269 -17.61 -3.35 16.96
C ARG A 269 -19.12 -3.46 17.10
N ASP A 270 -19.76 -2.43 17.63
CA ASP A 270 -21.21 -2.44 17.89
C ASP A 270 -21.99 -2.46 16.56
N LEU A 271 -21.56 -1.69 15.55
CA LEU A 271 -22.16 -1.74 14.21
C LEU A 271 -22.04 -3.13 13.57
N LEU A 272 -20.91 -3.83 13.75
CA LEU A 272 -20.73 -5.18 13.25
C LEU A 272 -21.61 -6.19 14.00
N ALA A 273 -21.67 -6.09 15.34
CA ALA A 273 -22.48 -6.96 16.18
C ALA A 273 -23.98 -6.83 15.88
N ASP A 274 -24.45 -5.60 15.66
CA ASP A 274 -25.84 -5.31 15.27
C ASP A 274 -26.15 -5.65 13.80
N GLY A 275 -25.14 -6.07 13.02
CA GLY A 275 -25.27 -6.34 11.59
C GLY A 275 -25.52 -5.10 10.73
N ARG A 276 -25.25 -3.90 11.27
CA ARG A 276 -25.38 -2.60 10.60
C ARG A 276 -24.20 -2.27 9.69
N CYS A 277 -23.13 -3.05 9.77
CA CYS A 277 -22.07 -3.12 8.78
C CYS A 277 -21.63 -4.56 8.52
N ARG A 278 -20.76 -4.77 7.53
CA ARG A 278 -20.08 -6.06 7.29
C ARG A 278 -18.63 -5.86 6.85
N THR A 279 -17.86 -6.93 6.92
CA THR A 279 -16.52 -7.01 6.33
C THR A 279 -16.65 -7.10 4.80
N HIS A 280 -15.75 -6.43 4.07
CA HIS A 280 -15.68 -6.52 2.62
C HIS A 280 -15.11 -7.88 2.18
N VAL A 281 -15.79 -8.51 1.22
CA VAL A 281 -15.49 -9.85 0.72
C VAL A 281 -15.33 -9.83 -0.81
N VAL A 282 -14.27 -10.47 -1.31
CA VAL A 282 -14.01 -10.67 -2.75
C VAL A 282 -13.88 -12.17 -3.00
N ASP A 283 -14.80 -12.77 -3.74
CA ASP A 283 -14.85 -14.23 -4.02
C ASP A 283 -14.53 -15.12 -2.79
N GLY A 284 -15.21 -14.84 -1.67
CA GLY A 284 -15.05 -15.60 -0.42
C GLY A 284 -13.81 -15.23 0.41
N TYR A 285 -12.94 -14.34 -0.06
CA TYR A 285 -11.84 -13.79 0.71
C TYR A 285 -12.28 -12.53 1.46
N GLU A 286 -12.29 -12.59 2.80
CA GLU A 286 -12.54 -11.43 3.67
C GLU A 286 -11.29 -10.55 3.75
N THR A 287 -11.38 -9.33 3.23
CA THR A 287 -10.26 -8.39 3.15
C THR A 287 -9.96 -7.66 4.46
N GLY A 288 -10.84 -7.77 5.46
CA GLY A 288 -10.73 -7.05 6.74
C GLY A 288 -11.32 -5.63 6.71
N GLY A 289 -11.47 -5.01 5.55
CA GLY A 289 -12.04 -3.68 5.40
C GLY A 289 -13.54 -3.60 5.72
N LEU A 290 -13.99 -2.43 6.15
CA LEU A 290 -15.39 -2.06 6.29
C LEU A 290 -16.03 -1.92 4.90
N ASP A 291 -17.07 -2.71 4.63
CA ASP A 291 -17.69 -2.74 3.30
C ASP A 291 -18.52 -1.49 3.00
N VAL A 292 -18.30 -0.93 1.82
CA VAL A 292 -18.95 0.29 1.34
C VAL A 292 -19.27 0.20 -0.15
N THR A 293 -20.31 0.90 -0.58
CA THR A 293 -20.61 1.07 -2.01
C THR A 293 -19.46 1.79 -2.72
N PRO A 294 -19.41 1.78 -4.06
CA PRO A 294 -18.71 2.83 -4.79
C PRO A 294 -19.14 4.24 -4.32
N ARG A 295 -18.41 5.28 -4.75
CA ARG A 295 -18.73 6.68 -4.43
C ARG A 295 -20.25 6.92 -4.42
N PRO A 296 -20.84 7.37 -3.29
CA PRO A 296 -20.23 8.11 -2.20
C PRO A 296 -19.88 7.28 -0.95
N TYR A 297 -19.58 5.99 -1.08
CA TYR A 297 -19.09 5.14 0.02
C TYR A 297 -20.07 4.95 1.18
N ARG A 298 -21.31 4.58 0.82
CA ARG A 298 -22.34 4.26 1.80
C ARG A 298 -21.99 2.93 2.48
N LEU A 299 -22.12 2.89 3.79
CA LEU A 299 -21.92 1.68 4.58
C LEU A 299 -22.86 0.57 4.12
N ILE A 300 -22.37 -0.67 3.99
CA ILE A 300 -23.18 -1.83 3.61
C ILE A 300 -23.44 -2.72 4.83
N ASP A 301 -24.70 -3.08 5.06
CA ASP A 301 -25.15 -3.94 6.17
C ASP A 301 -24.90 -5.44 5.91
N ARG A 302 -25.15 -6.30 6.90
CA ARG A 302 -24.96 -7.76 6.77
C ARG A 302 -25.83 -8.40 5.68
N GLN A 303 -26.94 -7.77 5.29
CA GLN A 303 -27.80 -8.24 4.20
C GLN A 303 -27.42 -7.66 2.84
N GLY A 304 -26.35 -6.86 2.75
CA GLY A 304 -25.89 -6.25 1.50
C GLY A 304 -26.62 -4.97 1.12
N ARG A 305 -27.40 -4.36 2.03
CA ARG A 305 -28.10 -3.09 1.76
C ARG A 305 -27.22 -1.91 2.14
N SER A 306 -27.23 -0.89 1.30
CA SER A 306 -26.50 0.35 1.59
C SER A 306 -27.29 1.26 2.53
N HIS A 307 -26.60 1.87 3.49
CA HIS A 307 -27.21 2.78 4.45
C HIS A 307 -27.43 4.16 3.84
N ALA A 308 -28.64 4.72 4.02
CA ALA A 308 -29.01 6.00 3.41
C ALA A 308 -28.27 7.22 4.00
N ARG A 309 -27.74 7.11 5.23
CA ARG A 309 -27.15 8.24 5.98
C ARG A 309 -25.77 7.95 6.61
N LEU A 310 -25.24 6.75 6.42
CA LEU A 310 -23.94 6.38 7.00
C LEU A 310 -22.96 6.14 5.86
N PHE A 311 -21.78 6.74 6.01
CA PHE A 311 -20.71 6.73 5.04
C PHE A 311 -19.42 6.39 5.76
N ALA A 312 -18.49 5.74 5.07
CA ALA A 312 -17.16 5.47 5.59
C ALA A 312 -16.12 5.60 4.49
N PHE A 313 -14.97 6.21 4.79
CA PHE A 313 -13.84 6.35 3.87
C PHE A 313 -12.53 6.40 4.67
N GLY A 314 -11.39 6.24 3.99
CA GLY A 314 -10.07 6.22 4.63
C GLY A 314 -9.71 4.85 5.21
N VAL A 315 -8.86 4.85 6.25
CA VAL A 315 -8.24 3.62 6.82
C VAL A 315 -9.22 2.48 7.12
N PRO A 316 -10.43 2.72 7.66
CA PRO A 316 -11.38 1.64 7.92
C PRO A 316 -11.84 0.88 6.67
N THR A 317 -11.72 1.46 5.47
CA THR A 317 -12.12 0.84 4.19
C THR A 317 -10.94 0.25 3.42
N GLU A 318 -9.74 0.17 4.02
CA GLU A 318 -8.62 -0.60 3.46
C GLU A 318 -9.06 -2.04 3.22
N GLY A 319 -8.94 -2.53 1.98
CA GLY A 319 -9.56 -3.78 1.55
C GLY A 319 -10.59 -3.56 0.45
N VAL A 320 -11.47 -2.57 0.62
CA VAL A 320 -12.33 -2.04 -0.46
C VAL A 320 -11.49 -1.16 -1.38
N HIS A 321 -10.74 -0.26 -0.76
CA HIS A 321 -9.75 0.59 -1.41
C HIS A 321 -8.34 0.11 -1.08
N TRP A 322 -7.42 0.29 -2.01
CA TRP A 322 -6.01 -0.04 -1.81
C TRP A 322 -5.19 1.19 -1.37
N VAL A 323 -4.42 1.05 -0.30
CA VAL A 323 -3.50 2.07 0.25
C VAL A 323 -4.24 3.36 0.63
N THR A 324 -5.07 3.25 1.66
CA THR A 324 -5.89 4.34 2.23
C THR A 324 -5.11 5.23 3.21
N ALA A 325 -4.04 4.71 3.82
CA ALA A 325 -3.14 5.48 4.68
C ALA A 325 -2.17 6.37 3.86
N ALA A 326 -2.73 7.25 3.04
CA ALA A 326 -2.00 8.16 2.17
C ALA A 326 -2.27 9.62 2.53
N GLY A 327 -1.20 10.42 2.63
CA GLY A 327 -1.30 11.87 2.79
C GLY A 327 -1.67 12.58 1.49
N ALA A 328 -2.33 13.73 1.62
CA ALA A 328 -2.63 14.59 0.48
C ALA A 328 -1.35 15.10 -0.19
N ARG A 329 -1.34 15.16 -1.52
CA ARG A 329 -0.20 15.61 -2.32
C ARG A 329 -0.64 16.78 -3.22
N PRO A 330 0.14 17.87 -3.31
CA PRO A 330 -0.15 18.97 -4.21
C PRO A 330 -0.17 18.57 -5.68
N GLY A 331 -1.04 19.19 -6.48
CA GLY A 331 -1.12 19.03 -7.94
C GLY A 331 -1.55 17.66 -8.45
N VAL A 332 -2.07 16.80 -7.57
CA VAL A 332 -2.73 15.55 -7.96
C VAL A 332 -4.11 15.50 -7.32
N ASP A 333 -5.06 14.82 -7.97
CA ASP A 333 -6.37 14.53 -7.40
C ASP A 333 -6.19 13.50 -6.26
N SER A 334 -5.87 13.99 -5.07
CA SER A 334 -5.58 13.15 -3.90
C SER A 334 -6.86 12.43 -3.49
N VAL A 335 -6.87 11.09 -3.63
CA VAL A 335 -8.04 10.24 -3.39
C VAL A 335 -8.73 10.56 -2.06
N THR A 336 -7.98 10.73 -0.97
CA THR A 336 -8.54 11.10 0.35
C THR A 336 -9.38 12.38 0.33
N LEU A 337 -8.97 13.40 -0.45
CA LEU A 337 -9.71 14.66 -0.57
C LEU A 337 -10.93 14.50 -1.50
N ALA A 338 -10.76 13.81 -2.62
CA ALA A 338 -11.85 13.55 -3.56
C ALA A 338 -12.96 12.68 -2.93
N ASP A 339 -12.57 11.71 -2.10
CA ASP A 339 -13.49 10.84 -1.38
C ASP A 339 -14.23 11.61 -0.28
N ALA A 340 -13.51 12.45 0.47
CA ALA A 340 -14.10 13.34 1.46
C ALA A 340 -15.12 14.30 0.83
N ASP A 341 -14.81 14.89 -0.34
CA ASP A 341 -15.75 15.74 -1.09
C ASP A 341 -16.99 14.97 -1.52
N ALA A 342 -16.83 13.74 -2.05
CA ALA A 342 -17.96 12.90 -2.44
C ALA A 342 -18.90 12.57 -1.27
N VAL A 343 -18.33 12.21 -0.11
CA VAL A 343 -19.08 11.95 1.13
C VAL A 343 -19.76 13.23 1.61
N ALA A 344 -19.05 14.35 1.67
CA ALA A 344 -19.59 15.63 2.14
C ALA A 344 -20.79 16.09 1.29
N ARG A 345 -20.66 16.04 -0.04
CA ARG A 345 -21.77 16.37 -0.95
C ARG A 345 -22.96 15.43 -0.77
N ALA A 346 -22.71 14.14 -0.59
CA ALA A 346 -23.78 13.17 -0.37
C ALA A 346 -24.50 13.40 0.97
N ALA A 347 -23.75 13.64 2.04
CA ALA A 347 -24.29 13.93 3.35
C ALA A 347 -25.15 15.21 3.34
N LEU A 348 -24.69 16.29 2.69
CA LEU A 348 -25.45 17.54 2.54
C LEU A 348 -26.76 17.32 1.75
N ARG A 349 -26.70 16.61 0.61
CA ARG A 349 -27.91 16.29 -0.16
C ARG A 349 -28.91 15.46 0.64
N THR A 350 -28.43 14.50 1.41
CA THR A 350 -29.28 13.67 2.28
C THR A 350 -29.93 14.48 3.40
N ALA A 351 -29.20 15.45 3.99
CA ALA A 351 -29.76 16.35 5.01
C ALA A 351 -30.83 17.30 4.44
N VAL A 352 -30.60 17.88 3.26
CA VAL A 352 -31.58 18.79 2.62
C VAL A 352 -32.79 18.04 2.09
N GLY A 353 -32.60 16.87 1.47
CA GLY A 353 -33.69 16.05 0.95
C GLY A 353 -34.63 15.49 2.03
N THR A 354 -34.17 15.41 3.28
CA THR A 354 -35.00 15.05 4.43
C THR A 354 -35.73 16.25 5.06
N ALA A 355 -35.23 17.48 4.87
CA ALA A 355 -35.92 18.71 5.27
C ALA A 355 -37.08 19.09 4.32
N ALA A 356 -37.09 18.56 3.09
CA ALA A 356 -38.12 18.83 2.08
C ALA A 356 -39.34 17.90 2.13
N ALA A 357 -39.38 16.91 3.03
CA ALA A 357 -40.58 16.09 3.25
C ALA A 357 -41.54 16.84 4.20
N PRO A 358 -42.74 17.26 3.76
CA PRO A 358 -43.71 17.85 4.66
C PRO A 358 -44.12 16.80 5.72
N PRO A 359 -44.42 17.22 6.97
CA PRO A 359 -44.94 16.29 7.96
C PRO A 359 -46.23 15.67 7.43
N GLU A 360 -46.35 14.34 7.49
CA GLU A 360 -47.61 13.67 7.18
C GLU A 360 -48.72 14.28 8.05
N PRO A 361 -49.89 14.61 7.47
CA PRO A 361 -51.01 15.11 8.25
C PRO A 361 -51.39 14.05 9.27
N ARG A 362 -51.30 14.39 10.56
CA ARG A 362 -51.86 13.58 11.64
C ARG A 362 -53.34 13.35 11.34
N THR A 363 -53.69 12.13 10.97
CA THR A 363 -55.08 11.70 10.89
C THR A 363 -55.65 11.67 12.30
N GLU A 364 -56.45 12.67 12.63
CA GLU A 364 -57.29 12.62 13.83
C GLU A 364 -58.24 11.42 13.73
N PRO A 365 -58.41 10.64 14.82
CA PRO A 365 -59.36 9.55 14.82
C PRO A 365 -60.78 10.12 14.72
N LYS A 366 -61.51 9.72 13.68
CA LYS A 366 -62.93 10.04 13.51
C LYS A 366 -63.71 9.63 14.76
N ARG A 367 -64.25 10.61 15.50
CA ARG A 367 -65.28 10.39 16.52
C ARG A 367 -66.53 9.85 15.83
N ASN A 368 -66.80 8.56 16.03
CA ASN A 368 -68.10 7.97 15.70
C ASN A 368 -69.16 8.54 16.65
N LEU A 369 -69.91 9.54 16.20
CA LEU A 369 -71.19 9.89 16.80
C LEU A 369 -72.19 8.78 16.44
N ARG A 370 -72.41 7.86 17.38
CA ARG A 370 -73.60 7.00 17.36
C ARG A 370 -74.80 7.87 17.72
N MET A 371 -75.74 7.97 16.79
CA MET A 371 -77.11 8.35 17.12
C MET A 371 -77.72 7.26 18.01
N THR A 372 -78.38 7.67 19.07
CA THR A 372 -79.29 6.82 19.84
C THR A 372 -80.61 7.55 19.93
N GLU A 373 -81.63 6.97 19.33
CA GLU A 373 -83.04 7.27 19.57
C GLU A 373 -83.40 6.86 21.02
N CYS A 374 -84.02 7.79 21.76
CA CYS A 374 -85.24 7.64 22.58
C CYS A 374 -85.41 8.89 23.46
#